data_AF-A0A7Y2V210-F1
#
_entry.id   AF-A0A7Y2V210-F1
#
_cell.length_a   1.000
_cell.length_b   1.000
_cell.length_c   1.000
_cell.angle_alpha   90.00
_cell.angle_beta   90.00
_cell.angle_gamma   90.00
#
_symmetry.space_group_name_H-M   'P 1'
#
loop_
_entity.id
_entity.type
_entity.pdbx_description
1 polymer ?
#
loop_
_entity_poly.entity_id
_entity_poly.type
_entity_poly.pdbx_seq_one_letter_code
_entity_poly.pdbx_strand_id
1 'polypeptide(L)'
;MKKILIPILSLTFFGCGEDTLPKPKAFLRLEYPKPQYKRANIPVPFSFEKNELAKPISKIKTTENGNSYSVDIEYPKLKGTVYLTYKKVTKDNLKELLRDAQNLTQKHTQKADEIVSDLFSNPEKRVYGMFYEVGGNAASQSQFYATDSTNHFLSGSLYFYAKPNYDSIYPAAIYLRNDIKRVMESLEWKNLK
;
A
#
# COMPACT_ATOMS: atom_id res chain seq x y z
N MET A 1 -92.36 -0.44 0.33
CA MET A 1 -91.68 -1.15 -0.77
C MET A 1 -90.83 -0.15 -1.56
N LYS A 2 -89.65 -0.58 -2.05
CA LYS A 2 -88.49 0.15 -2.65
C LYS A 2 -87.43 0.53 -1.61
N LYS A 3 -86.51 -0.37 -1.23
CA LYS A 3 -85.23 -0.77 -1.88
C LYS A 3 -84.31 0.43 -2.16
N ILE A 4 -83.36 0.70 -1.26
CA ILE A 4 -81.92 0.35 -1.33
C ILE A 4 -81.18 1.19 -2.40
N LEU A 5 -80.19 2.00 -1.99
CA LEU A 5 -78.76 1.76 -2.28
C LEU A 5 -77.89 2.87 -1.64
N ILE A 6 -77.07 2.50 -0.66
CA ILE A 6 -75.87 3.26 -0.26
C ILE A 6 -74.73 2.83 -1.19
N PRO A 7 -73.89 3.76 -1.65
CA PRO A 7 -72.45 3.57 -1.63
C PRO A 7 -71.83 4.72 -0.82
N ILE A 8 -71.22 4.50 0.36
CA ILE A 8 -69.88 3.94 0.53
C ILE A 8 -69.08 4.13 -0.75
N LEU A 9 -68.34 5.23 -0.84
CA LEU A 9 -66.91 5.25 -1.20
C LEU A 9 -66.44 6.72 -1.34
N SER A 10 -66.30 7.42 -0.21
CA SER A 10 -65.43 8.60 -0.17
C SER A 10 -64.00 8.09 -0.15
N LEU A 11 -63.41 8.11 -1.34
CA LEU A 11 -62.08 7.65 -1.69
C LEU A 11 -61.04 8.48 -0.91
N THR A 12 -60.49 7.91 0.15
CA THR A 12 -59.30 8.42 0.83
C THR A 12 -58.08 8.24 -0.08
N PHE A 13 -57.75 9.26 -0.88
CA PHE A 13 -56.43 9.36 -1.51
C PHE A 13 -55.46 10.08 -0.56
N PHE A 14 -55.07 9.41 0.53
CA PHE A 14 -53.77 9.68 1.14
C PHE A 14 -52.75 8.82 0.40
N GLY A 15 -52.24 9.36 -0.71
CA GLY A 15 -51.03 8.84 -1.32
C GLY A 15 -49.87 9.12 -0.37
N CYS A 16 -49.36 8.08 0.28
CA CYS A 16 -48.09 8.12 0.98
C CYS A 16 -47.01 8.23 -0.10
N GLY A 17 -46.50 9.44 -0.34
CA GLY A 17 -45.27 9.62 -1.10
C GLY A 17 -44.16 9.07 -0.23
N GLU A 18 -43.78 7.81 -0.44
CA GLU A 18 -42.53 7.29 0.10
C GLU A 18 -41.43 8.20 -0.43
N ASP A 19 -40.74 8.91 0.47
CA ASP A 19 -39.52 9.61 0.14
C ASP A 19 -38.61 8.61 -0.55
N THR A 20 -38.51 8.69 -1.88
CA THR A 20 -37.65 7.81 -2.64
C THR A 20 -36.22 8.22 -2.29
N LEU A 21 -35.66 7.57 -1.27
CA LEU A 21 -34.24 7.69 -0.95
C LEU A 21 -33.50 7.39 -2.26
N PRO A 22 -32.76 8.36 -2.82
CA PRO A 22 -32.08 8.15 -4.07
C PRO A 22 -31.15 6.96 -3.88
N LYS A 23 -31.30 5.94 -4.75
CA LYS A 23 -30.49 4.72 -4.70
C LYS A 23 -29.01 5.13 -4.59
N PRO A 24 -28.26 4.61 -3.61
CA PRO A 24 -26.86 4.99 -3.44
C PRO A 24 -26.13 4.78 -4.77
N LYS A 25 -25.35 5.78 -5.19
CA LYS A 25 -24.58 5.70 -6.44
C LYS A 25 -23.70 4.46 -6.37
N ALA A 26 -23.90 3.51 -7.28
CA ALA A 26 -23.06 2.33 -7.38
C ALA A 26 -21.67 2.78 -7.85
N PHE A 27 -20.68 2.70 -6.96
CA PHE A 27 -19.28 2.83 -7.35
C PHE A 27 -18.84 1.50 -7.97
N LEU A 28 -18.07 1.56 -9.05
CA LEU A 28 -17.43 0.39 -9.65
C LEU A 28 -16.51 -0.26 -8.59
N ARG A 29 -16.79 -1.50 -8.22
CA ARG A 29 -15.89 -2.31 -7.40
C ARG A 29 -14.64 -2.59 -8.22
N LEU A 30 -13.52 -1.98 -7.86
CA LEU A 30 -12.24 -2.25 -8.48
C LEU A 30 -11.77 -3.65 -8.03
N GLU A 31 -11.75 -4.60 -8.95
CA GLU A 31 -11.16 -5.92 -8.74
C GLU A 31 -9.85 -6.04 -9.51
N TYR A 32 -8.82 -6.51 -8.81
CA TYR A 32 -7.50 -6.74 -9.39
C TYR A 32 -7.27 -8.23 -9.59
N PRO A 33 -6.53 -8.64 -10.64
CA PRO A 33 -6.25 -10.05 -10.87
C PRO A 33 -5.41 -10.60 -9.71
N LYS A 34 -5.42 -11.92 -9.54
CA LYS A 34 -4.54 -12.57 -8.54
C LYS A 34 -3.07 -12.20 -8.83
N PRO A 35 -2.29 -11.79 -7.82
CA PRO A 35 -0.92 -11.37 -8.05
C PRO A 35 -0.06 -12.55 -8.49
N GLN A 36 0.77 -12.31 -9.50
CA GLN A 36 1.82 -13.23 -9.92
C GLN A 36 3.15 -12.54 -9.69
N TYR A 37 4.09 -13.27 -9.10
CA TYR A 37 5.36 -12.72 -8.64
C TYR A 37 6.52 -13.29 -9.45
N LYS A 38 7.42 -12.40 -9.88
CA LYS A 38 8.68 -12.74 -10.55
C LYS A 38 9.85 -12.12 -9.82
N ARG A 39 10.96 -12.87 -9.75
CA ARG A 39 12.21 -12.38 -9.18
C ARG A 39 12.73 -11.19 -9.99
N ALA A 40 13.04 -10.08 -9.32
CA ALA A 40 13.66 -8.93 -9.93
C ALA A 40 15.17 -9.19 -10.11
N ASN A 41 15.61 -9.26 -11.37
CA ASN A 41 17.02 -9.35 -11.72
C ASN A 41 17.53 -7.96 -12.16
N ILE A 42 17.94 -7.16 -11.17
CA ILE A 42 18.45 -5.80 -11.37
C ILE A 42 19.83 -5.63 -10.71
N PRO A 43 20.69 -4.72 -11.22
CA PRO A 43 22.06 -4.52 -10.74
C PRO A 43 22.10 -3.72 -9.42
N VAL A 44 21.52 -4.28 -8.36
CA VAL A 44 21.50 -3.74 -7.00
C VAL A 44 21.91 -4.82 -5.98
N PRO A 45 22.39 -4.46 -4.78
CA PRO A 45 22.92 -5.39 -3.77
C PRO A 45 21.86 -6.23 -3.03
N PHE A 46 20.68 -6.39 -3.61
CA PHE A 46 19.59 -7.18 -3.08
C PHE A 46 18.74 -7.76 -4.23
N SER A 47 17.92 -8.75 -3.93
CA SER A 47 16.92 -9.30 -4.84
C SER A 47 15.61 -9.51 -4.08
N PHE A 48 14.50 -9.39 -4.80
CA PHE A 48 13.16 -9.48 -4.26
C PHE A 48 12.22 -9.96 -5.37
N GLU A 49 11.01 -10.33 -5.00
CA GLU A 49 9.95 -10.61 -5.95
C GLU A 49 9.09 -9.36 -6.17
N LYS A 50 8.77 -9.08 -7.44
CA LYS A 50 7.85 -8.02 -7.83
C LYS A 50 6.64 -8.62 -8.54
N ASN A 51 5.50 -7.95 -8.42
CA ASN A 51 4.31 -8.33 -9.15
C ASN A 51 4.50 -8.10 -10.66
N GLU A 52 3.96 -9.00 -11.49
CA GLU A 52 3.98 -8.87 -12.95
C GLU A 52 3.17 -7.69 -13.47
N LEU A 53 2.20 -7.19 -12.69
CA LEU A 53 1.47 -5.97 -13.01
C LEU A 53 2.33 -4.70 -12.96
N ALA A 54 3.47 -4.74 -12.26
CA ALA A 54 4.40 -3.63 -12.21
C ALA A 54 5.11 -3.47 -13.55
N LYS A 55 5.36 -2.22 -13.95
CA LYS A 55 6.22 -1.92 -15.10
C LYS A 55 7.61 -2.58 -14.95
N PRO A 56 8.32 -2.79 -16.08
CA PRO A 56 9.73 -3.11 -16.03
C PRO A 56 10.50 -2.02 -15.28
N ILE A 57 11.41 -2.43 -14.39
CA ILE A 57 12.26 -1.51 -13.63
C ILE A 57 13.34 -1.01 -14.59
N SER A 58 13.25 0.24 -15.01
CA SER A 58 14.21 0.87 -15.92
C SER A 58 15.01 2.00 -15.26
N LYS A 59 14.49 2.58 -14.17
CA LYS A 59 15.14 3.68 -13.45
C LYS A 59 15.71 3.17 -12.12
N ILE A 60 17.02 3.02 -12.08
CA ILE A 60 17.78 2.75 -10.86
C ILE A 60 18.71 3.94 -10.67
N LYS A 61 18.58 4.63 -9.55
CA LYS A 61 19.50 5.72 -9.19
C LYS A 61 20.52 5.19 -8.21
N THR A 62 21.79 5.57 -8.39
CA THR A 62 22.86 5.26 -7.44
C THR A 62 23.59 6.55 -7.08
N THR A 63 24.06 6.65 -5.85
CA THR A 63 25.06 7.66 -5.49
C THR A 63 26.41 7.35 -6.13
N GLU A 64 27.23 8.36 -6.38
CA GLU A 64 28.59 8.23 -6.96
C GLU A 64 29.45 7.21 -6.19
N ASN A 65 29.31 7.18 -4.87
CA ASN A 65 30.07 6.27 -4.00
C ASN A 65 29.52 4.84 -3.95
N GLY A 66 28.47 4.51 -4.72
CA GLY A 66 27.85 3.17 -4.76
C GLY A 66 27.17 2.71 -3.45
N ASN A 67 27.05 3.59 -2.46
CA ASN A 67 26.55 3.23 -1.13
C ASN A 67 25.03 3.29 -0.98
N SER A 68 24.31 3.84 -1.96
CA SER A 68 22.86 3.88 -1.94
C SER A 68 22.25 3.68 -3.31
N TYR A 69 21.11 2.99 -3.34
CA TYR A 69 20.35 2.73 -4.55
C TYR A 69 18.89 3.10 -4.33
N SER A 70 18.26 3.71 -5.33
CA SER A 70 16.81 3.93 -5.35
C SER A 70 16.20 3.17 -6.52
N VAL A 71 15.13 2.42 -6.24
CA VAL A 71 14.41 1.59 -7.20
C VAL A 71 12.93 1.89 -7.10
N ASP A 72 12.31 2.22 -8.23
CA ASP A 72 10.89 2.55 -8.30
C ASP A 72 10.13 1.39 -8.96
N ILE A 73 9.14 0.84 -8.26
CA ILE A 73 8.24 -0.19 -8.78
C ILE A 73 6.89 0.48 -9.07
N GLU A 74 6.70 0.88 -10.33
CA GLU A 74 5.51 1.60 -10.77
C GLU A 74 4.35 0.66 -11.12
N TYR A 75 3.16 0.98 -10.62
CA TYR A 75 1.89 0.31 -10.92
C TYR A 75 0.89 1.28 -11.57
N PRO A 76 0.99 1.53 -12.89
CA PRO A 76 0.17 2.55 -13.57
C PRO A 76 -1.33 2.32 -13.43
N LYS A 77 -1.77 1.06 -13.50
CA LYS A 77 -3.18 0.67 -13.37
C LYS A 77 -3.73 0.88 -11.95
N LEU A 78 -2.87 0.84 -10.94
CA LEU A 78 -3.23 1.00 -9.53
C LEU A 78 -2.92 2.42 -9.00
N LYS A 79 -2.36 3.28 -9.85
CA LYS A 79 -1.97 4.65 -9.52
C LYS A 79 -1.04 4.78 -8.31
N GLY A 80 -0.20 3.76 -8.10
CA GLY A 80 0.74 3.69 -6.98
C GLY A 80 2.15 3.34 -7.43
N THR A 81 3.11 3.76 -6.61
CA THR A 81 4.52 3.43 -6.78
C THR A 81 5.08 2.97 -5.44
N VAL A 82 5.76 1.82 -5.46
CA VAL A 82 6.56 1.36 -4.33
C VAL A 82 7.98 1.86 -4.55
N TYR A 83 8.43 2.74 -3.67
CA TYR A 83 9.79 3.26 -3.66
C TYR A 83 10.64 2.43 -2.73
N LEU A 84 11.76 1.92 -3.25
CA LEU A 84 12.75 1.20 -2.47
C LEU A 84 14.02 2.04 -2.40
N THR A 85 14.52 2.24 -1.18
CA THR A 85 15.78 2.94 -0.93
C THR A 85 16.72 2.03 -0.16
N TYR A 86 17.79 1.61 -0.81
CA TYR A 86 18.88 0.87 -0.20
C TYR A 86 19.96 1.83 0.27
N LYS A 87 20.52 1.54 1.45
CA LYS A 87 21.74 2.17 1.96
C LYS A 87 22.66 1.09 2.54
N LYS A 88 23.95 1.22 2.28
CA LYS A 88 24.99 0.37 2.90
C LYS A 88 25.09 0.71 4.38
N VAL A 89 25.06 -0.32 5.22
CA VAL A 89 25.28 -0.19 6.66
C VAL A 89 26.78 -0.06 6.93
N THR A 90 27.13 0.88 7.79
CA THR A 90 28.45 1.07 8.37
C THR A 90 28.33 0.98 9.89
N LYS A 91 29.46 0.94 10.61
CA LYS A 91 29.47 0.81 12.07
C LYS A 91 28.66 1.89 12.78
N ASP A 92 28.56 3.08 12.20
CA ASP A 92 28.03 4.26 12.89
C ASP A 92 26.66 4.73 12.35
N ASN A 93 26.19 4.20 11.22
CA ASN A 93 24.98 4.74 10.57
C ASN A 93 23.69 3.95 10.85
N LEU A 94 23.76 2.68 11.31
CA LEU A 94 22.57 1.83 11.44
C LEU A 94 21.50 2.45 12.35
N LYS A 95 21.93 3.02 13.49
CA LYS A 95 21.03 3.65 14.45
C LYS A 95 20.30 4.86 13.84
N GLU A 96 21.00 5.64 13.03
CA GLU A 96 20.42 6.78 12.32
C GLU A 96 19.42 6.32 11.25
N LEU A 97 19.78 5.29 10.47
CA LEU A 97 18.89 4.71 9.45
C LEU A 97 17.58 4.18 10.04
N LEU A 98 17.66 3.47 11.18
CA LEU A 98 16.49 2.98 11.90
C LEU A 98 15.62 4.14 12.41
N ARG A 99 16.25 5.17 12.99
CA ARG A 99 15.55 6.35 13.48
C ARG A 99 14.85 7.12 12.34
N ASP A 100 15.53 7.26 11.20
CA ASP A 100 14.97 7.93 10.04
C ASP A 100 13.77 7.18 9.47
N ALA A 101 13.85 5.85 9.37
CA ALA A 101 12.73 5.03 8.93
C ALA A 101 11.53 5.18 9.88
N GLN A 102 11.75 5.12 11.19
CA GLN A 102 10.69 5.32 12.18
C GLN A 102 10.08 6.73 12.13
N ASN A 103 10.92 7.76 12.01
CA ASN A 103 10.47 9.15 11.93
C ASN A 103 9.66 9.42 10.67
N LEU A 104 10.04 8.83 9.53
CA LEU A 104 9.26 8.95 8.29
C LEU A 104 7.87 8.37 8.47
N THR A 105 7.76 7.16 9.05
CA THR A 105 6.47 6.55 9.35
C THR A 105 5.62 7.47 10.23
N GLN A 106 6.19 8.00 11.33
CA GLN A 106 5.47 8.91 12.23
C GLN A 106 5.03 10.22 11.55
N LYS A 107 5.86 10.82 10.69
CA LYS A 107 5.51 12.07 9.98
C LYS A 107 4.32 11.90 9.04
N HIS A 108 4.16 10.71 8.43
CA HIS A 108 3.01 10.41 7.57
C HIS A 108 1.73 10.06 8.34
N THR A 109 1.83 9.85 9.66
CA THR A 109 0.71 9.52 10.55
C THR A 109 -0.01 10.76 11.11
N GLN A 110 0.49 11.98 10.94
CA GLN A 110 -0.17 13.17 11.52
C GLN A 110 -1.64 13.37 11.05
N LYS A 111 -2.09 12.64 10.03
CA LYS A 111 -3.48 12.58 9.54
C LYS A 111 -4.08 11.17 9.52
N ALA A 112 -3.42 10.19 10.12
CA ALA A 112 -3.82 8.79 10.12
C ALA A 112 -4.58 8.44 11.39
N ASP A 113 -5.58 7.59 11.24
CA ASP A 113 -6.46 7.20 12.35
C ASP A 113 -5.80 6.09 13.21
N GLU A 114 -4.88 5.31 12.64
CA GLU A 114 -4.20 4.20 13.32
C GLU A 114 -2.84 3.88 12.65
N ILE A 115 -1.83 3.46 13.43
CA ILE A 115 -0.63 2.77 12.93
C ILE A 115 -0.64 1.34 13.48
N VAL A 116 -0.57 0.37 12.58
CA VAL A 116 -0.26 -1.02 12.92
C VAL A 116 1.20 -1.30 12.54
N SER A 117 1.96 -1.90 13.44
CA SER A 117 3.35 -2.28 13.20
C SER A 117 3.57 -3.77 13.41
N ASP A 118 4.10 -4.45 12.40
CA ASP A 118 4.40 -5.88 12.42
C ASP A 118 5.92 -6.11 12.40
N LEU A 119 6.45 -6.76 13.44
CA LEU A 119 7.85 -7.17 13.47
C LEU A 119 8.08 -8.27 12.44
N PHE A 120 9.09 -8.09 11.59
CA PHE A 120 9.49 -9.08 10.60
C PHE A 120 10.86 -9.67 10.93
N SER A 121 10.95 -11.00 10.91
CA SER A 121 12.20 -11.72 11.08
C SER A 121 12.25 -12.95 10.18
N ASN A 122 13.34 -13.05 9.42
CA ASN A 122 13.72 -14.23 8.67
C ASN A 122 15.21 -14.54 8.97
N PRO A 123 15.49 -15.39 9.97
CA PRO A 123 16.85 -15.72 10.36
C PRO A 123 17.64 -16.42 9.25
N GLU A 124 16.99 -17.29 8.46
CA GLU A 124 17.64 -18.04 7.37
C GLU A 124 18.23 -17.12 6.30
N LYS A 125 17.49 -16.06 5.94
CA LYS A 125 17.93 -15.05 4.97
C LYS A 125 18.62 -13.85 5.61
N ARG A 126 18.75 -13.84 6.95
CA ARG A 126 19.23 -12.71 7.76
C ARG A 126 18.52 -11.40 7.41
N VAL A 127 17.20 -11.43 7.36
CA VAL A 127 16.37 -10.24 7.13
C VAL A 127 15.58 -9.93 8.40
N TYR A 128 15.85 -8.77 9.01
CA TYR A 128 15.16 -8.29 10.20
C TYR A 128 14.61 -6.91 9.93
N GLY A 129 13.38 -6.65 10.34
CA GLY A 129 12.69 -5.44 9.94
C GLY A 129 11.40 -5.17 10.69
N MET A 130 10.73 -4.11 10.26
CA MET A 130 9.40 -3.76 10.72
C MET A 130 8.59 -3.34 9.51
N PHE A 131 7.35 -3.82 9.44
CA PHE A 131 6.34 -3.38 8.50
C PHE A 131 5.36 -2.46 9.21
N TYR A 132 4.95 -1.39 8.56
CA TYR A 132 4.03 -0.38 9.08
C TYR A 132 2.86 -0.24 8.13
N GLU A 133 1.66 -0.35 8.68
CA GLU A 133 0.41 -0.03 8.01
C GLU A 133 -0.16 1.23 8.63
N VAL A 134 -0.45 2.23 7.80
CA VAL A 134 -1.00 3.51 8.23
C VAL A 134 -2.44 3.57 7.74
N GLY A 135 -3.40 3.50 8.67
CA GLY A 135 -4.83 3.55 8.36
C GLY A 135 -5.33 4.97 8.07
N GLY A 136 -6.44 5.08 7.35
CA GLY A 136 -7.10 6.36 7.05
C GLY A 136 -6.50 7.10 5.84
N ASN A 137 -6.76 8.41 5.74
CA ASN A 137 -6.36 9.25 4.59
C ASN A 137 -4.86 9.66 4.61
N ALA A 138 -3.96 8.72 4.91
CA ALA A 138 -2.51 8.96 4.93
C ALA A 138 -1.90 9.02 3.51
N ALA A 139 -0.86 9.85 3.35
CA ALA A 139 -0.14 10.02 2.08
C ALA A 139 0.67 8.78 1.66
N SER A 140 1.11 7.99 2.65
CA SER A 140 1.75 6.69 2.45
C SER A 140 1.08 5.69 3.37
N GLN A 141 0.53 4.64 2.78
CA GLN A 141 -0.36 3.68 3.44
C GLN A 141 0.39 2.48 4.01
N SER A 142 1.58 2.20 3.48
CA SER A 142 2.38 1.04 3.87
C SER A 142 3.86 1.31 3.68
N GLN A 143 4.65 0.99 4.69
CA GLN A 143 6.09 1.22 4.72
C GLN A 143 6.80 0.06 5.41
N PHE A 144 8.07 -0.13 5.11
CA PHE A 144 8.91 -1.04 5.88
C PHE A 144 10.36 -0.59 5.92
N TYR A 145 11.10 -1.14 6.87
CA TYR A 145 12.55 -1.24 6.75
C TYR A 145 12.99 -2.68 7.01
N ALA A 146 14.11 -3.06 6.41
CA ALA A 146 14.73 -4.38 6.54
C ALA A 146 16.26 -4.24 6.53
N THR A 147 16.95 -5.04 7.34
CA THR A 147 18.41 -5.03 7.46
C THR A 147 18.96 -6.41 7.83
N ASP A 148 20.22 -6.67 7.48
CA ASP A 148 21.02 -7.79 8.00
C ASP A 148 21.82 -7.43 9.27
N SER A 149 21.62 -6.21 9.77
CA SER A 149 22.32 -5.53 10.86
C SER A 149 23.80 -5.20 10.59
N THR A 150 24.37 -5.63 9.47
CA THR A 150 25.83 -5.56 9.23
C THR A 150 26.22 -4.77 7.99
N ASN A 151 25.55 -4.97 6.86
CA ASN A 151 25.96 -4.42 5.56
C ASN A 151 24.81 -3.77 4.78
N HIS A 152 23.58 -4.21 5.03
CA HIS A 152 22.44 -3.92 4.18
C HIS A 152 21.32 -3.27 4.97
N PHE A 153 20.80 -2.17 4.45
CA PHE A 153 19.59 -1.53 4.93
C PHE A 153 18.72 -1.20 3.72
N LEU A 154 17.46 -1.62 3.74
CA LEU A 154 16.48 -1.33 2.72
C LEU A 154 15.25 -0.75 3.38
N SER A 155 14.78 0.40 2.92
CA SER A 155 13.45 0.90 3.24
C SER A 155 12.55 0.87 2.02
N GLY A 156 11.27 0.58 2.26
CA GLY A 156 10.23 0.58 1.24
C GLY A 156 9.07 1.48 1.66
N SER A 157 8.50 2.22 0.73
CA SER A 157 7.32 3.06 1.00
C SER A 157 6.40 3.11 -0.21
N LEU A 158 5.11 2.88 0.04
CA LEU A 158 4.05 2.97 -0.96
C LEU A 158 3.47 4.39 -0.98
N TYR A 159 3.39 4.99 -2.17
CA TYR A 159 2.68 6.25 -2.40
C TYR A 159 1.70 6.12 -3.57
N PHE A 160 0.56 6.79 -3.44
CA PHE A 160 -0.40 6.96 -4.52
C PHE A 160 -0.26 8.37 -5.10
N TYR A 161 -0.26 8.49 -6.43
CA TYR A 161 -0.19 9.80 -7.10
C TYR A 161 -1.58 10.37 -7.45
N ALA A 162 -2.66 9.73 -7.00
CA ALA A 162 -4.01 10.25 -7.09
C ALA A 162 -4.35 11.10 -5.86
N LYS A 163 -5.18 12.15 -6.03
CA LYS A 163 -5.70 12.94 -4.91
C LYS A 163 -6.34 12.00 -3.88
N PRO A 164 -6.00 12.10 -2.58
CA PRO A 164 -6.42 11.15 -1.57
C PRO A 164 -7.93 11.24 -1.36
N ASN A 165 -8.66 10.34 -2.01
CA ASN A 165 -9.94 9.86 -1.53
C ASN A 165 -9.73 8.37 -1.25
N TYR A 166 -9.50 8.03 0.02
CA TYR A 166 -9.13 6.69 0.44
C TYR A 166 -10.14 5.64 -0.01
N ASP A 167 -11.44 5.93 0.09
CA ASP A 167 -12.51 5.02 -0.33
C ASP A 167 -12.42 4.65 -1.82
N SER A 168 -11.94 5.57 -2.66
CA SER A 168 -11.77 5.35 -4.09
C SER A 168 -10.54 4.51 -4.44
N ILE A 169 -9.52 4.50 -3.57
CA ILE A 169 -8.28 3.75 -3.78
C ILE A 169 -8.17 2.52 -2.88
N TYR A 170 -9.15 2.27 -2.00
CA TYR A 170 -9.06 1.22 -0.99
C TYR A 170 -8.69 -0.16 -1.56
N PRO A 171 -9.33 -0.66 -2.65
CA PRO A 171 -8.92 -1.93 -3.25
C PRO A 171 -7.48 -1.91 -3.76
N ALA A 172 -7.02 -0.78 -4.30
CA ALA A 172 -5.66 -0.60 -4.79
C ALA A 172 -4.64 -0.52 -3.64
N ALA A 173 -5.03 0.13 -2.54
CA ALA A 173 -4.25 0.24 -1.32
C ALA A 173 -4.01 -1.13 -0.71
N ILE A 174 -5.06 -1.93 -0.53
CA ILE A 174 -4.93 -3.31 -0.01
C ILE A 174 -4.08 -4.18 -0.94
N TYR A 175 -4.28 -4.07 -2.25
CA TYR A 175 -3.51 -4.83 -3.21
C TYR A 175 -2.02 -4.47 -3.16
N LEU A 176 -1.68 -3.19 -3.22
CA LEU A 176 -0.29 -2.73 -3.22
C LEU A 176 0.37 -2.89 -1.85
N ARG A 177 -0.39 -2.84 -0.75
CA ARG A 177 0.07 -3.21 0.60
C ARG A 177 0.59 -4.65 0.64
N ASN A 178 -0.18 -5.58 0.08
CA ASN A 178 0.23 -6.98 0.01
C ASN A 178 1.47 -7.15 -0.89
N ASP A 179 1.55 -6.40 -1.99
CA ASP A 179 2.72 -6.42 -2.87
C ASP A 179 3.98 -5.87 -2.18
N ILE A 180 3.92 -4.74 -1.48
CA ILE A 180 5.09 -4.21 -0.75
C ILE A 180 5.49 -5.13 0.41
N LYS A 181 4.52 -5.78 1.08
CA LYS A 181 4.81 -6.82 2.08
C LYS A 181 5.53 -8.02 1.44
N ARG A 182 5.09 -8.49 0.27
CA ARG A 182 5.77 -9.55 -0.48
C ARG A 182 7.20 -9.18 -0.88
N VAL A 183 7.45 -7.92 -1.25
CA VAL A 183 8.80 -7.42 -1.54
C VAL A 183 9.71 -7.58 -0.31
N MET A 184 9.23 -7.22 0.88
CA MET A 184 9.98 -7.40 2.13
C MET A 184 10.20 -8.88 2.46
N GLU A 185 9.16 -9.71 2.37
CA GLU A 185 9.21 -11.13 2.73
C GLU A 185 10.12 -11.96 1.81
N SER A 186 10.18 -11.58 0.53
CA SER A 186 10.99 -12.26 -0.48
C SER A 186 12.43 -11.74 -0.57
N LEU A 187 12.79 -10.76 0.26
CA LEU A 187 14.09 -10.10 0.21
C LEU A 187 15.25 -11.08 0.44
N GLU A 188 16.27 -10.99 -0.40
CA GLU A 188 17.56 -11.63 -0.20
C GLU A 188 18.68 -10.64 -0.47
N TRP A 189 19.66 -10.63 0.42
CA TRP A 189 20.86 -9.82 0.27
C TRP A 189 21.82 -10.47 -0.73
N LYS A 190 22.45 -9.66 -1.57
CA LYS A 190 23.56 -10.13 -2.39
C LYS A 190 24.85 -9.73 -1.70
N ASN A 191 25.79 -10.67 -1.59
CA ASN A 191 27.12 -10.37 -1.06
C ASN A 191 27.72 -9.17 -1.81
N LEU A 192 28.16 -8.16 -1.05
CA LEU A 192 29.00 -7.10 -1.58
C LEU A 192 30.35 -7.75 -1.92
N LYS A 193 30.59 -7.99 -3.21
CA LYS A 193 31.93 -8.37 -3.69
C LYS A 193 32.87 -7.17 -3.62
#